data_AF-A0A9P5GM15-F1
#
_entry.id   AF-A0A9P5GM15-F1
#
_cell.length_a   1.000
_cell.length_b   1.000
_cell.length_c   1.000
_cell.angle_alpha   90.00
_cell.angle_beta   90.00
_cell.angle_gamma   90.00
#
_symmetry.space_group_name_H-M   'P 1'
#
loop_
_entity.id
_entity.type
_entity.pdbx_description
1 polymer ?
#
loop_
_entity_poly.entity_id
_entity_poly.type
_entity_poly.pdbx_seq_one_letter_code
_entity_poly.pdbx_strand_id
1 'polypeptide(L)'
;MPEVRLGIPSVVEAALLPGLIGWGRTRQLLLLGGTISATEALSWGLVEKVVADEDLDGAVLEWVSEIGRNGPLAVRRQKALVSRWEELSLEGGIEAGIEAFGECFVAGEDGGTEPGRMMGDFFREKEDVKDKVRIEAENKDKGKGIGKGHGNEGLGL
;
A
#
# COMPACT_ATOMS: atom_id res chain seq x y z
N MET A 1 -24.41 2.80 -15.43
CA MET A 1 -25.48 1.97 -14.82
C MET A 1 -26.69 1.97 -15.76
N PRO A 2 -26.66 1.23 -16.87
CA PRO A 2 -27.69 1.31 -17.91
C PRO A 2 -29.02 0.62 -17.54
N GLU A 3 -29.15 0.03 -16.35
CA GLU A 3 -30.28 -0.83 -15.93
C GLU A 3 -31.64 -0.12 -16.08
N VAL A 4 -31.72 1.17 -15.75
CA VAL A 4 -32.95 1.97 -15.90
C VAL A 4 -33.41 2.11 -17.35
N ARG A 5 -32.50 1.98 -18.32
CA ARG A 5 -32.86 1.95 -19.76
C ARG A 5 -33.59 0.66 -20.14
N LEU A 6 -33.44 -0.38 -19.33
CA LEU A 6 -34.15 -1.65 -19.44
C LEU A 6 -35.36 -1.72 -18.50
N GLY A 7 -35.69 -0.64 -17.78
CA GLY A 7 -36.77 -0.61 -16.80
C GLY A 7 -36.45 -1.33 -15.48
N ILE A 8 -35.17 -1.55 -15.18
CA ILE A 8 -34.71 -2.28 -13.99
C ILE A 8 -34.00 -1.29 -13.04
N PRO A 9 -34.34 -1.26 -11.73
CA PRO A 9 -33.60 -0.45 -10.77
C PRO A 9 -32.25 -1.11 -10.41
N SER A 10 -31.20 -0.29 -10.24
CA SER A 10 -29.94 -0.75 -9.65
C SER A 10 -30.14 -1.10 -8.17
N VAL A 11 -29.41 -2.10 -7.67
CA VAL A 11 -29.67 -2.68 -6.33
C VAL A 11 -28.54 -2.34 -5.36
N VAL A 12 -27.37 -2.95 -5.55
CA VAL A 12 -26.26 -2.85 -4.59
C VAL A 12 -25.45 -1.57 -4.83
N GLU A 13 -25.24 -1.22 -6.10
CA GLU A 13 -24.47 -0.06 -6.52
C GLU A 13 -25.11 1.24 -6.02
N ALA A 14 -26.45 1.27 -5.92
CA ALA A 14 -27.19 2.42 -5.42
C ALA A 14 -26.94 2.71 -3.94
N ALA A 15 -26.58 1.69 -3.14
CA ALA A 15 -26.24 1.84 -1.74
C ALA A 15 -24.78 2.28 -1.53
N LEU A 16 -23.87 1.81 -2.39
CA LEU A 16 -22.43 2.03 -2.23
C LEU A 16 -21.94 3.35 -2.84
N LEU A 17 -22.42 3.70 -4.05
CA LEU A 17 -21.96 4.87 -4.79
C LEU A 17 -22.08 6.20 -4.01
N PRO A 18 -23.11 6.47 -3.20
CA PRO A 18 -23.18 7.72 -2.45
C PRO A 18 -21.99 7.94 -1.51
N GLY A 19 -21.46 6.88 -0.91
CA GLY A 19 -20.28 6.95 -0.02
C GLY A 19 -18.98 7.22 -0.78
N LEU A 20 -18.91 6.82 -2.06
CA LEU A 20 -17.71 6.97 -2.90
C LEU A 20 -17.71 8.29 -3.68
N ILE A 21 -18.79 8.57 -4.41
CA ILE A 21 -18.89 9.68 -5.38
C ILE A 21 -19.92 10.74 -5.01
N GLY A 22 -20.57 10.61 -3.85
CA GLY A 22 -21.62 11.52 -3.39
C GLY A 22 -22.96 11.34 -4.09
N TRP A 23 -24.02 11.88 -3.49
CA TRP A 23 -25.40 11.69 -3.97
C TRP A 23 -25.69 12.33 -5.33
N GLY A 24 -25.05 13.43 -5.69
CA GLY A 24 -25.30 14.12 -6.96
C GLY A 24 -24.91 13.26 -8.17
N ARG A 25 -23.65 12.82 -8.21
CA ARG A 25 -23.11 11.95 -9.27
C ARG A 25 -23.77 10.57 -9.26
N THR A 26 -24.07 10.03 -8.06
CA THR A 26 -24.82 8.78 -7.94
C THR A 26 -26.18 8.89 -8.63
N ARG A 27 -26.97 9.92 -8.35
CA ARG A 27 -28.27 10.12 -9.00
C ARG A 27 -28.13 10.30 -10.51
N GLN A 28 -27.11 11.00 -10.98
CA GLN A 28 -26.83 11.14 -12.40
C GLN A 28 -26.63 9.76 -13.07
N LEU A 29 -25.79 8.89 -12.49
CA LEU A 29 -25.54 7.56 -13.04
C LEU A 29 -26.79 6.67 -13.01
N LEU A 30 -27.49 6.64 -11.87
CA LEU A 30 -28.62 5.75 -11.64
C LEU A 30 -29.86 6.16 -12.43
N LEU A 31 -30.14 7.46 -12.58
CA LEU A 31 -31.37 7.95 -13.20
C LEU A 31 -31.24 8.14 -14.72
N LEU A 32 -30.06 8.53 -15.22
CA LEU A 32 -29.84 8.76 -16.65
C LEU A 32 -29.31 7.53 -17.38
N GLY A 33 -28.88 6.51 -16.64
CA GLY A 33 -28.32 5.28 -17.14
C GLY A 33 -27.06 5.46 -17.99
N GLY A 34 -26.29 6.52 -17.72
CA GLY A 34 -25.09 6.87 -18.47
C GLY A 34 -23.86 6.01 -18.12
N THR A 35 -22.80 6.24 -18.90
CA THR A 35 -21.44 5.76 -18.67
C THR A 35 -20.51 6.94 -18.41
N ILE A 36 -19.41 6.70 -17.72
CA ILE A 36 -18.35 7.69 -17.47
C ILE A 36 -17.02 7.15 -17.98
N SER A 37 -16.12 8.05 -18.35
CA SER A 37 -14.74 7.71 -18.68
C SER A 37 -13.92 7.34 -17.43
N ALA A 38 -12.77 6.67 -17.63
CA ALA A 38 -11.83 6.37 -16.55
C ALA A 38 -11.34 7.65 -15.84
N THR A 39 -11.05 8.71 -16.61
CA THR A 39 -10.64 10.01 -16.07
C THR A 39 -11.73 10.66 -15.22
N GLU A 40 -12.99 10.58 -15.66
CA GLU A 40 -14.11 11.06 -14.84
C GLU A 40 -14.25 10.25 -13.56
N ALA A 41 -14.18 8.92 -13.63
CA ALA A 41 -14.24 8.04 -12.47
C ALA A 41 -13.16 8.39 -11.42
N LEU A 42 -11.93 8.65 -11.87
CA LEU A 42 -10.83 9.11 -11.00
C LEU A 42 -11.15 10.48 -10.38
N SER A 43 -11.60 11.44 -11.19
CA SER A 43 -11.97 12.78 -10.69
C SER A 43 -13.16 12.76 -9.73
N TRP A 44 -13.96 11.69 -9.78
CA TRP A 44 -15.12 11.50 -8.91
C TRP A 44 -14.78 10.82 -7.60
N GLY A 45 -13.60 10.18 -7.49
CA GLY A 45 -13.23 9.33 -6.35
C GLY A 45 -13.82 7.92 -6.44
N LEU A 46 -14.23 7.46 -7.64
CA LEU A 46 -14.73 6.10 -7.83
C LEU A 46 -13.59 5.07 -7.98
N VAL A 47 -12.45 5.51 -8.52
CA VAL A 47 -11.25 4.69 -8.71
C VAL A 47 -10.04 5.46 -8.21
N GLU A 48 -9.03 4.74 -7.74
CA GLU A 48 -7.84 5.34 -7.10
C GLU A 48 -6.70 5.63 -8.08
N LYS A 49 -6.65 4.93 -9.23
CA LYS A 49 -5.58 5.06 -10.23
C LYS A 49 -6.11 4.78 -11.64
N VAL A 50 -5.62 5.52 -12.62
CA VAL A 50 -5.88 5.30 -14.06
C VAL A 50 -4.53 5.20 -14.75
N VAL A 51 -4.35 4.17 -15.56
CA VAL A 51 -3.15 3.88 -16.34
C VAL A 51 -3.53 3.56 -17.79
N ALA A 52 -2.55 3.50 -18.68
CA ALA A 52 -2.76 2.96 -20.02
C ALA A 52 -3.12 1.47 -19.94
N ASP A 53 -3.80 0.94 -20.95
CA ASP A 53 -4.32 -0.44 -20.94
C ASP A 53 -3.17 -1.45 -20.84
N GLU A 54 -2.08 -1.20 -21.56
CA GLU A 54 -0.85 -1.99 -21.55
C GLU A 54 -0.12 -1.99 -20.20
N ASP A 55 -0.38 -1.00 -19.33
CA ASP A 55 0.27 -0.84 -18.04
C ASP A 55 -0.57 -1.40 -16.87
N LEU A 56 -1.79 -1.88 -17.14
CA LEU A 56 -2.74 -2.32 -16.12
C LEU A 56 -2.16 -3.42 -15.23
N ASP A 57 -1.59 -4.47 -15.83
CA ASP A 57 -1.00 -5.59 -15.09
C ASP A 57 0.17 -5.14 -14.20
N GLY A 58 0.99 -4.20 -14.69
CA GLY A 58 2.09 -3.63 -13.93
C GLY A 58 1.60 -2.84 -12.71
N ALA A 59 0.57 -2.00 -12.90
CA ALA A 59 -0.03 -1.23 -11.83
C ALA A 59 -0.73 -2.10 -10.77
N VAL A 60 -1.38 -3.20 -11.18
CA VAL A 60 -1.96 -4.18 -10.25
C VAL A 60 -0.85 -4.90 -9.46
N LEU A 61 0.21 -5.35 -10.15
CA LEU A 61 1.30 -6.08 -9.52
C LEU A 61 2.05 -5.22 -8.49
N GLU A 62 2.18 -3.92 -8.74
CA GLU A 62 2.74 -2.95 -7.79
C GLU A 62 2.00 -3.03 -6.44
N TRP A 63 0.69 -2.84 -6.43
CA TRP A 63 -0.11 -2.86 -5.20
C TRP A 63 -0.19 -4.25 -4.57
N VAL A 64 -0.33 -5.31 -5.36
CA VAL A 64 -0.34 -6.69 -4.83
C VAL A 64 0.99 -7.01 -4.16
N SER A 65 2.12 -6.55 -4.72
CA SER A 65 3.44 -6.73 -4.12
C SER A 65 3.59 -5.94 -2.81
N GLU A 66 3.05 -4.73 -2.74
CA GLU A 66 3.03 -3.95 -1.50
C GLU A 66 2.19 -4.62 -0.42
N ILE A 67 0.97 -5.08 -0.76
CA ILE A 67 0.12 -5.82 0.17
C ILE A 67 0.79 -7.13 0.62
N GLY A 68 1.44 -7.84 -0.31
CA GLY A 68 2.13 -9.11 -0.05
C GLY A 68 3.36 -9.00 0.85
N ARG A 69 3.94 -7.80 1.00
CA ARG A 69 5.02 -7.52 1.95
C ARG A 69 4.53 -7.30 3.39
N ASN A 70 3.23 -7.06 3.56
CA ASN A 70 2.63 -6.83 4.86
C ASN A 70 2.26 -8.14 5.57
N GLY A 71 1.98 -8.06 6.88
CA GLY A 71 1.54 -9.21 7.66
C GLY A 71 0.22 -9.75 7.14
N PRO A 72 0.13 -11.01 6.66
CA PRO A 72 -1.09 -11.54 6.08
C PRO A 72 -2.26 -11.57 7.07
N LEU A 73 -2.03 -11.79 8.37
CA LEU A 73 -3.10 -11.73 9.36
C LEU A 73 -3.51 -10.28 9.66
N ALA A 74 -2.55 -9.36 9.77
CA ALA A 74 -2.80 -7.94 9.94
C ALA A 74 -3.62 -7.36 8.80
N VAL A 75 -3.28 -7.68 7.53
CA VAL A 75 -4.06 -7.24 6.35
C VAL A 75 -5.49 -7.77 6.40
N ARG A 76 -5.68 -9.06 6.74
CA ARG A 76 -7.02 -9.66 6.86
C ARG A 76 -7.85 -8.99 7.95
N ARG A 77 -7.27 -8.78 9.13
CA ARG A 77 -7.93 -8.09 10.25
C ARG A 77 -8.27 -6.65 9.90
N GLN A 78 -7.32 -5.92 9.33
CA GLN A 78 -7.53 -4.53 8.92
C GLN A 78 -8.64 -4.42 7.88
N LYS A 79 -8.69 -5.33 6.90
CA LYS A 79 -9.78 -5.37 5.91
C LYS A 79 -11.14 -5.60 6.57
N ALA A 80 -11.23 -6.56 7.48
CA ALA A 80 -12.48 -6.82 8.21
C ALA A 80 -12.90 -5.62 9.10
N LEU A 81 -11.92 -4.96 9.72
CA LEU A 81 -12.14 -3.79 10.55
C LEU A 81 -12.64 -2.59 9.75
N VAL A 82 -12.07 -2.32 8.57
CA VAL A 82 -12.54 -1.25 7.67
C VAL A 82 -14.01 -1.46 7.30
N SER A 83 -14.42 -2.69 6.93
CA SER A 83 -15.82 -2.97 6.63
C SER A 83 -16.74 -2.72 7.83
N ARG A 84 -16.27 -2.98 9.06
CA ARG A 84 -17.04 -2.62 10.27
C ARG A 84 -17.14 -1.10 10.44
N TRP A 85 -16.06 -0.36 10.20
CA TRP A 85 -16.04 1.10 10.34
C TRP A 85 -16.99 1.82 9.40
N GLU A 86 -17.28 1.25 8.22
CA GLU A 86 -18.26 1.81 7.28
C GLU A 86 -19.69 1.85 7.85
N GLU A 87 -19.99 1.02 8.85
CA GLU A 87 -21.33 0.87 9.44
C GLU A 87 -21.42 1.39 10.89
N LEU A 88 -20.28 1.57 11.56
CA LEU A 88 -20.23 1.92 12.98
C LEU A 88 -20.18 3.44 13.21
N SER A 89 -20.59 3.85 14.41
CA SER A 89 -20.28 5.19 14.93
C SER A 89 -18.77 5.33 15.17
N LEU A 90 -18.28 6.57 15.32
CA LEU A 90 -16.88 6.82 15.66
C LEU A 90 -16.44 6.06 16.92
N GLU A 91 -17.26 6.10 17.97
CA GLU A 91 -16.99 5.39 19.23
C GLU A 91 -16.93 3.88 19.03
N GLY A 92 -17.94 3.29 18.35
CA GLY A 92 -17.94 1.85 18.06
C GLY A 92 -16.79 1.43 17.15
N GLY A 93 -16.37 2.30 16.22
CA GLY A 93 -15.19 2.08 15.39
C GLY A 93 -13.89 2.06 16.20
N ILE A 94 -13.74 2.95 17.17
CA ILE A 94 -12.59 2.97 18.08
C ILE A 94 -12.55 1.68 18.91
N GLU A 95 -13.69 1.27 19.50
CA GLU A 95 -13.78 0.04 20.28
C GLU A 95 -13.43 -1.21 19.44
N ALA A 96 -14.01 -1.33 18.24
CA ALA A 96 -13.67 -2.41 17.30
C ALA A 96 -12.19 -2.41 16.92
N GLY A 97 -11.57 -1.22 16.83
CA GLY A 97 -10.14 -1.08 16.55
C GLY A 97 -9.26 -1.58 17.69
N ILE A 98 -9.65 -1.31 18.94
CA ILE A 98 -8.96 -1.82 20.14
C ILE A 98 -9.03 -3.35 20.20
N GLU A 99 -10.20 -3.92 19.93
CA GLU A 99 -10.41 -5.38 19.85
C GLU A 99 -9.49 -6.01 18.79
N ALA A 100 -9.57 -5.53 17.54
CA ALA A 100 -8.77 -6.04 16.43
C ALA A 100 -7.26 -5.89 16.66
N PHE A 101 -6.83 -4.80 17.33
CA PHE A 101 -5.44 -4.62 17.73
C PHE A 101 -4.98 -5.66 18.75
N GLY A 102 -5.81 -5.97 19.75
CA GLY A 102 -5.51 -6.99 20.76
C GLY A 102 -5.29 -8.38 20.15
N GLU A 103 -6.13 -8.74 19.17
CA GLU A 103 -6.01 -10.03 18.46
C GLU A 103 -4.68 -10.23 17.73
N CYS A 104 -3.99 -9.15 17.34
CA CYS A 104 -2.69 -9.23 16.69
C CYS A 104 -1.61 -9.84 17.59
N PHE A 105 -1.80 -9.81 18.92
CA PHE A 105 -0.84 -10.32 19.90
C PHE A 105 -1.20 -11.70 20.45
N VAL A 106 -2.23 -12.35 19.91
CA VAL A 106 -2.52 -13.76 20.22
C VAL A 106 -1.50 -14.64 19.49
N ALA A 107 -0.81 -15.48 20.24
CA ALA A 107 0.21 -16.37 19.70
C ALA A 107 -0.39 -17.40 18.74
N GLY A 108 0.29 -17.64 17.61
CA GLY A 108 -0.02 -18.72 16.68
C GLY A 108 0.45 -20.08 17.20
N GLU A 109 0.31 -21.11 16.37
CA GLU A 109 0.75 -22.48 16.69
C GLU A 109 2.26 -22.59 16.98
N ASP A 110 3.05 -21.65 16.44
CA ASP A 110 4.49 -21.53 16.65
C ASP A 110 4.88 -20.83 17.97
N GLY A 111 3.89 -20.41 18.77
CA GLY A 111 4.10 -19.69 20.03
C GLY A 111 4.54 -18.24 19.86
N GLY A 112 4.62 -17.73 18.62
CA GLY A 112 4.98 -16.35 18.28
C GLY A 112 3.77 -15.52 17.86
N THR A 113 3.95 -14.21 17.76
CA THR A 113 2.94 -13.29 17.20
C THR A 113 3.43 -12.74 15.87
N GLU A 114 2.51 -12.49 14.93
CA GLU A 114 2.87 -11.89 13.64
C GLU A 114 3.57 -10.52 13.82
N PRO A 115 3.10 -9.59 14.69
CA PRO A 115 3.85 -8.38 15.00
C PRO A 115 5.25 -8.65 15.53
N GLY A 116 5.42 -9.62 16.43
CA GLY A 116 6.72 -9.99 16.99
C GLY A 116 7.69 -10.47 15.90
N ARG A 117 7.23 -11.35 15.01
CA ARG A 117 8.01 -11.84 13.87
C ARG A 117 8.42 -10.70 12.94
N MET A 118 7.45 -9.91 12.48
CA MET A 118 7.70 -8.84 11.52
C MET A 118 8.57 -7.71 12.07
N MET A 119 8.40 -7.32 13.34
CA MET A 119 9.30 -6.36 13.98
C MET A 119 10.72 -6.92 14.07
N GLY A 120 10.86 -8.22 14.38
CA GLY A 120 12.16 -8.90 14.38
C GLY A 120 12.83 -8.87 13.00
N ASP A 121 12.09 -9.16 11.92
CA ASP A 121 12.59 -9.08 10.54
C ASP A 121 13.02 -7.66 10.19
N PHE A 122 12.20 -6.66 10.51
CA PHE A 122 12.48 -5.25 10.26
C PHE A 122 13.76 -4.75 10.93
N PHE A 123 14.00 -5.14 12.18
CA PHE A 123 15.23 -4.76 12.88
C PHE A 123 16.48 -5.43 12.28
N ARG A 124 16.39 -6.71 11.89
CA ARG A 124 17.47 -7.42 11.19
C ARG A 124 17.84 -6.76 9.87
N GLU A 125 16.85 -6.43 9.04
CA GLU A 125 17.10 -5.73 7.76
C GLU A 125 17.83 -4.40 7.97
N LYS A 126 17.48 -3.65 9.02
CA LYS A 126 18.17 -2.39 9.34
C LYS A 126 19.60 -2.59 9.84
N GLU A 127 19.89 -3.66 10.55
CA GLU A 127 21.26 -4.00 10.96
C GLU A 127 22.10 -4.40 9.73
N ASP A 128 21.56 -5.24 8.84
CA ASP A 128 22.23 -5.64 7.60
C ASP A 128 22.55 -4.44 6.68
N VAL A 129 21.64 -3.47 6.60
CA VAL A 129 21.87 -2.23 5.83
C VAL A 129 22.98 -1.39 6.46
N LYS A 130 23.01 -1.25 7.79
CA LYS A 130 24.08 -0.52 8.50
C LYS A 130 25.45 -1.17 8.28
N ASP A 131 25.51 -2.50 8.34
CA ASP A 131 26.76 -3.25 8.15
C ASP A 131 27.28 -3.12 6.72
N LYS A 132 26.40 -3.18 5.71
CA LYS A 132 26.78 -2.93 4.30
C LYS A 132 27.34 -1.52 4.10
N VAL A 133 26.68 -0.50 4.66
CA VAL A 133 27.17 0.89 4.58
C VAL A 133 28.52 1.05 5.28
N ARG A 134 28.73 0.38 6.42
CA ARG A 134 30.01 0.40 7.14
C ARG A 134 31.13 -0.26 6.32
N ILE A 135 30.87 -1.43 5.73
CA ILE A 135 31.83 -2.16 4.90
C ILE A 135 32.20 -1.34 3.64
N GLU A 136 31.23 -0.68 3.01
CA GLU A 136 31.51 0.22 1.87
C GLU A 136 32.37 1.42 2.28
N ALA A 137 32.13 2.01 3.45
CA ALA A 137 32.94 3.09 3.99
C ALA A 137 34.39 2.64 4.29
N GLU A 138 34.57 1.48 4.91
CA GLU A 138 35.89 0.91 5.23
C GLU A 138 36.69 0.54 3.96
N ASN A 139 36.02 0.03 2.92
CA ASN A 139 36.66 -0.29 1.63
C ASN A 139 37.07 0.96 0.84
N LYS A 140 36.29 2.04 0.93
CA LYS A 140 36.59 3.33 0.29
C LYS A 140 37.79 4.04 0.93
N ASP A 141 37.99 3.86 2.24
CA ASP A 141 39.12 4.44 2.97
C ASP A 141 40.44 3.70 2.68
N LYS A 142 40.40 2.36 2.57
CA LYS A 142 41.55 1.54 2.16
C LYS A 142 42.01 1.80 0.71
N GLY A 143 41.09 2.19 -0.18
CA GLY A 143 41.41 2.55 -1.57
C GLY A 143 42.16 3.88 -1.75
N LYS A 144 42.16 4.77 -0.74
CA LYS A 144 42.87 6.07 -0.80
C LYS A 144 44.35 6.01 -0.40
N GLY A 145 44.83 4.87 0.11
CA GLY A 145 46.20 4.73 0.63
C GLY A 145 47.30 4.35 -0.38
N ILE A 146 46.96 3.95 -1.62
CA ILE A 146 47.94 3.37 -2.57
C ILE A 146 48.42 4.36 -3.65
N GLY A 147 47.95 5.62 -3.64
CA GLY A 147 48.21 6.61 -4.70
C GLY A 147 49.08 7.80 -4.31
N LYS A 148 50.26 7.62 -3.70
CA LYS A 148 51.28 8.69 -3.59
C LYS A 148 52.70 8.17 -3.85
N GLY A 149 52.92 7.57 -5.01
CA GLY A 149 54.27 7.49 -5.60
C GLY A 149 54.56 8.78 -6.36
N HIS A 150 55.17 9.77 -5.69
CA HIS A 150 55.67 10.97 -6.37
C HIS A 150 56.86 10.56 -7.22
N GLY A 151 56.66 10.53 -8.54
CA GLY A 151 57.74 10.71 -9.49
C GLY A 151 58.13 12.19 -9.55
N ASN A 152 59.42 12.40 -9.81
CA ASN A 152 60.06 13.60 -10.38
C ASN A 152 61.04 14.30 -9.44
N GLU A 153 62.34 13.98 -9.58
CA GLU A 153 63.49 14.90 -9.72
C GLU A 153 64.62 14.07 -10.39
N GLY A 154 65.43 14.51 -11.36
CA GLY A 154 65.62 15.81 -11.97
C GLY A 154 66.46 15.71 -13.26
N LEU A 155 66.55 16.84 -13.96
CA LEU A 155 67.35 17.09 -15.17
C LEU A 155 68.86 16.98 -14.94
N GLY A 156 69.61 16.67 -16.01
CA GLY A 156 71.03 17.03 -16.10
C GLY A 156 71.76 16.43 -17.32
N LEU A 157 71.83 17.23 -18.39
CA LEU A 157 72.82 17.27 -19.50
C LEU A 157 73.28 15.95 -20.17
#